data_AF-A0A431QSF4-F1
#
_entry.id   AF-A0A431QSF4-F1
#
_cell.length_a   1.000
_cell.length_b   1.000
_cell.length_c   1.000
_cell.angle_alpha   90.00
_cell.angle_beta   90.00
_cell.angle_gamma   90.00
#
_symmetry.space_group_name_H-M   'P 1'
#
loop_
_entity.id
_entity.type
_entity.pdbx_description
1 polymer ?
#
loop_
_entity_poly.entity_id
_entity_poly.type
_entity_poly.pdbx_seq_one_letter_code
_entity_poly.pdbx_strand_id
1 'polypeptide(L)'
;MFGRFWASRRGNFAVATAVAMVPLMLGLAASVDLTGTSDDAAQLQNSLDAAGLAIGTKYQPTMSASDVQQLGQTFFAANMSAADAQELSGSLSAFQAAASGDPSAYFISASSSISRPALISGMPAWQATRTASIKVKPGAQACVLALDQHADNAVNLQGSTSVAMSGCVIAANSDAADSVNRGGSAVVSAACVSTVGGTQGLTPPSAILSCGTPHENQYASFDPLADVVPPAYTLCLPVPNGKTVTLSPGTYCDKTLSGKITLNPGTYIMRNVVIKPGGNGSLSGQGVTIFLMEN
;
A
#
# COMPACT_ATOMS: atom_id res chain seq x y z
N MET A 1 -11.67 68.39 -38.17
CA MET A 1 -11.67 67.63 -36.90
C MET A 1 -10.26 67.31 -36.40
N PHE A 2 -9.33 66.86 -37.25
CA PHE A 2 -7.95 66.51 -36.85
C PHE A 2 -7.10 67.68 -36.31
N GLY A 3 -7.30 68.92 -36.76
CA GLY A 3 -6.55 70.09 -36.26
C GLY A 3 -6.83 70.47 -34.80
N ARG A 4 -8.04 70.19 -34.29
CA ARG A 4 -8.38 70.37 -32.85
C ARG A 4 -7.81 69.25 -31.98
N PHE A 5 -7.52 68.07 -32.56
CA PHE A 5 -6.86 66.97 -31.87
C PHE A 5 -5.37 67.25 -31.66
N TRP A 6 -4.70 67.77 -32.69
CA TRP A 6 -3.28 68.16 -32.63
C TRP A 6 -2.98 69.39 -31.76
N ALA A 7 -3.95 70.31 -31.62
CA ALA A 7 -3.82 71.48 -30.76
C ALA A 7 -4.20 71.24 -29.27
N SER A 8 -4.71 70.05 -28.94
CA SER A 8 -5.23 69.77 -27.60
C SER A 8 -4.13 69.36 -26.62
N ARG A 9 -3.63 70.32 -25.83
CA ARG A 9 -2.67 70.06 -24.73
C ARG A 9 -3.27 69.35 -23.50
N ARG A 10 -4.57 69.08 -23.52
CA ARG A 10 -5.30 68.37 -22.45
C ARG A 10 -5.22 66.84 -22.56
N GLY A 11 -4.59 66.30 -23.61
CA GLY A 11 -4.35 64.86 -23.80
C GLY A 11 -3.16 64.27 -23.02
N ASN A 12 -2.41 65.10 -22.28
CA ASN A 12 -1.20 64.66 -21.56
C ASN A 12 -1.50 63.58 -20.51
N PHE A 13 -2.66 63.65 -19.84
CA PHE A 13 -3.07 62.63 -18.88
C PHE A 13 -3.33 61.28 -19.54
N ALA A 14 -4.01 61.25 -20.69
CA ALA A 14 -4.28 60.00 -21.40
C ALA A 14 -2.99 59.30 -21.86
N VAL A 15 -2.02 60.08 -22.36
CA VAL A 15 -0.71 59.54 -22.77
C VAL A 15 0.11 59.09 -21.57
N ALA A 16 0.17 59.89 -20.49
CA ALA A 16 0.88 59.53 -19.27
C ALA A 16 0.26 58.30 -18.59
N THR A 17 -1.07 58.19 -18.54
CA THR A 17 -1.77 57.02 -18.03
C THR A 17 -1.49 55.79 -18.90
N ALA A 18 -1.52 55.91 -20.23
CA ALA A 18 -1.21 54.78 -21.11
C ALA A 18 0.22 54.26 -20.91
N VAL A 19 1.20 55.16 -20.78
CA VAL A 19 2.60 54.79 -20.51
C VAL A 19 2.75 54.17 -19.12
N ALA A 20 2.08 54.70 -18.10
CA ALA A 20 2.13 54.17 -16.74
C ALA A 20 1.38 52.83 -16.59
N MET A 21 0.36 52.57 -17.41
CA MET A 21 -0.41 51.34 -17.37
C MET A 21 0.41 50.13 -17.81
N VAL A 22 1.34 50.31 -18.77
CA VAL A 22 2.17 49.22 -19.29
C VAL A 22 2.97 48.52 -18.17
N PRO A 23 3.84 49.20 -17.38
CA PRO A 23 4.59 48.53 -16.32
C PRO A 23 3.69 47.99 -15.20
N LEU A 24 2.53 48.62 -14.93
CA LEU A 24 1.56 48.10 -13.95
C LEU A 24 0.94 46.78 -14.41
N MET A 25 0.49 46.69 -15.66
CA MET A 25 -0.10 45.47 -16.22
C MET A 25 0.94 44.35 -16.35
N LEU A 26 2.19 44.68 -16.71
CA LEU A 26 3.28 43.71 -16.70
C LEU A 26 3.53 43.16 -15.29
N GLY A 27 3.52 44.02 -14.26
CA GLY A 27 3.66 43.60 -12.87
C GLY A 27 2.51 42.69 -12.41
N LEU A 28 1.28 43.02 -12.79
CA LEU A 28 0.11 42.18 -12.49
C LEU A 28 0.19 40.82 -13.21
N ALA A 29 0.56 40.80 -14.49
CA ALA A 29 0.69 39.58 -15.26
C ALA A 29 1.76 38.65 -14.67
N ALA A 30 2.95 39.18 -14.35
CA ALA A 30 4.00 38.42 -13.69
C ALA A 30 3.55 37.87 -12.32
N SER A 31 2.75 38.64 -11.57
CA SER A 31 2.22 38.20 -10.28
C SER A 31 1.23 37.04 -10.42
N VAL A 32 0.34 37.09 -11.41
CA VAL A 32 -0.64 36.01 -11.69
C VAL A 32 0.06 34.74 -12.19
N ASP A 33 1.07 34.89 -13.05
CA ASP A 33 1.85 33.76 -13.54
C ASP A 33 2.64 33.09 -12.41
N LEU A 34 3.31 33.89 -11.58
CA LEU A 34 4.09 33.39 -10.44
C LEU A 34 3.20 32.68 -9.42
N THR A 35 2.07 33.28 -9.05
CA THR A 35 1.14 32.70 -8.08
C THR A 35 0.54 31.39 -8.60
N GLY A 36 0.03 31.37 -9.83
CA GLY A 36 -0.51 30.11 -10.36
C GLY A 36 0.55 29.04 -10.59
N THR A 37 1.77 29.39 -11.03
CA THR A 37 2.87 28.41 -11.12
C THR A 37 3.26 27.88 -9.73
N SER A 38 3.17 28.71 -8.69
CA SER A 38 3.41 28.29 -7.31
C SER A 38 2.33 27.31 -6.83
N ASP A 39 1.07 27.58 -7.14
CA ASP A 39 -0.07 26.71 -6.79
C ASP A 39 0.03 25.37 -7.54
N ASP A 40 0.32 25.41 -8.85
CA ASP A 40 0.56 24.23 -9.68
C ASP A 40 1.72 23.38 -9.14
N ALA A 41 2.80 24.03 -8.70
CA ALA A 41 3.94 23.34 -8.12
C ALA A 41 3.63 22.70 -6.75
N ALA A 42 2.74 23.30 -5.96
CA ALA A 42 2.26 22.72 -4.71
C ALA A 42 1.35 21.50 -4.98
N GLN A 43 0.43 21.61 -5.94
CA GLN A 43 -0.41 20.49 -6.38
C GLN A 43 0.43 19.33 -6.92
N LEU A 44 1.47 19.65 -7.71
CA LEU A 44 2.41 18.68 -8.24
C LEU A 44 3.15 17.95 -7.11
N GLN A 45 3.66 18.68 -6.12
CA GLN A 45 4.35 18.07 -4.96
C GLN A 45 3.41 17.16 -4.17
N ASN A 46 2.20 17.61 -3.84
CA ASN A 46 1.21 16.81 -3.11
C ASN A 46 0.87 15.50 -3.85
N SER A 47 0.74 15.58 -5.17
CA SER A 47 0.44 14.42 -6.02
C SER A 47 1.62 13.43 -6.08
N LEU A 48 2.86 13.95 -6.14
CA LEU A 48 4.08 13.14 -6.08
C LEU A 48 4.28 12.48 -4.71
N ASP A 49 3.95 13.17 -3.61
CA ASP A 49 4.04 12.62 -2.27
C ASP A 49 3.01 11.50 -2.06
N ALA A 50 1.78 11.67 -2.54
CA ALA A 50 0.74 10.62 -2.54
C ALA A 50 1.17 9.40 -3.37
N ALA A 51 1.71 9.62 -4.56
CA ALA A 51 2.24 8.54 -5.41
C ALA A 51 3.44 7.83 -4.75
N GLY A 52 4.38 8.60 -4.18
CA GLY A 52 5.53 8.08 -3.46
C GLY A 52 5.10 7.19 -2.29
N LEU A 53 4.19 7.67 -1.43
CA LEU A 53 3.65 6.88 -0.33
C LEU A 53 2.95 5.61 -0.80
N ALA A 54 2.12 5.70 -1.83
CA ALA A 54 1.43 4.54 -2.39
C ALA A 54 2.43 3.48 -2.89
N ILE A 55 3.45 3.89 -3.65
CA ILE A 55 4.54 2.97 -4.05
C ILE A 55 5.23 2.41 -2.81
N GLY A 56 5.54 3.23 -1.81
CA GLY A 56 6.24 2.79 -0.60
C GLY A 56 5.50 1.71 0.18
N THR A 57 4.18 1.82 0.26
CA THR A 57 3.33 0.80 0.89
C THR A 57 3.20 -0.47 0.06
N LYS A 58 3.51 -0.39 -1.25
CA LYS A 58 3.35 -1.49 -2.20
C LYS A 58 4.66 -2.08 -2.76
N TYR A 59 5.80 -1.48 -2.42
CA TYR A 59 7.08 -1.82 -3.01
C TYR A 59 7.61 -3.16 -2.51
N GLN A 60 8.05 -4.00 -3.45
CA GLN A 60 8.79 -5.22 -3.18
C GLN A 60 10.10 -5.20 -3.98
N PRO A 61 11.21 -5.76 -3.45
CA PRO A 61 12.49 -5.78 -4.17
C PRO A 61 12.44 -6.51 -5.52
N THR A 62 11.45 -7.36 -5.74
CA THR A 62 11.21 -8.13 -6.96
C THR A 62 10.38 -7.38 -8.00
N MET A 63 9.80 -6.22 -7.66
CA MET A 63 9.01 -5.43 -8.62
C MET A 63 9.90 -4.90 -9.74
N SER A 64 9.39 -4.93 -10.97
CA SER A 64 10.08 -4.34 -12.10
C SER A 64 10.01 -2.80 -12.05
N ALA A 65 10.94 -2.12 -12.72
CA ALA A 65 10.89 -0.66 -12.82
C ALA A 65 9.60 -0.16 -13.49
N SER A 66 9.03 -0.94 -14.43
CA SER A 66 7.74 -0.65 -15.05
C SER A 66 6.58 -0.75 -14.09
N ASP A 67 6.58 -1.73 -13.17
CA ASP A 67 5.49 -1.89 -12.19
C ASP A 67 5.50 -0.73 -11.19
N VAL A 68 6.70 -0.32 -10.74
CA VAL A 68 6.88 0.85 -9.87
C VAL A 68 6.38 2.12 -10.56
N GLN A 69 6.75 2.32 -11.83
CA GLN A 69 6.30 3.43 -12.65
C GLN A 69 4.77 3.44 -12.80
N GLN A 70 4.17 2.31 -13.18
CA GLN A 70 2.73 2.19 -13.46
C GLN A 70 1.89 2.39 -12.19
N LEU A 71 2.32 1.80 -11.08
CA LEU A 71 1.68 2.01 -9.79
C LEU A 71 1.74 3.48 -9.38
N GLY A 72 2.93 4.08 -9.46
CA GLY A 72 3.12 5.51 -9.18
C GLY A 72 2.23 6.39 -10.04
N GLN A 73 2.16 6.12 -11.34
CA GLN A 73 1.38 6.91 -12.28
C GLN A 73 -0.12 6.84 -11.99
N THR A 74 -0.62 5.68 -11.54
CA THR A 74 -2.03 5.50 -11.16
C THR A 74 -2.41 6.42 -10.01
N PHE A 75 -1.60 6.44 -8.94
CA PHE A 75 -1.86 7.30 -7.79
C PHE A 75 -1.56 8.77 -8.07
N PHE A 76 -0.53 9.07 -8.85
CA PHE A 76 -0.23 10.42 -9.29
C PHE A 76 -1.40 10.99 -10.09
N ALA A 77 -1.91 10.26 -11.09
CA ALA A 77 -3.03 10.70 -11.92
C ALA A 77 -4.32 10.91 -11.13
N ALA A 78 -4.57 10.09 -10.10
CA ALA A 78 -5.75 10.23 -9.23
C ALA A 78 -5.69 11.47 -8.33
N ASN A 79 -4.49 11.96 -7.99
CA ASN A 79 -4.30 13.11 -7.10
C ASN A 79 -3.94 14.40 -7.85
N MET A 80 -3.49 14.30 -9.09
CA MET A 80 -3.10 15.44 -9.91
C MET A 80 -4.32 16.14 -10.50
N SER A 81 -4.36 17.46 -10.38
CA SER A 81 -5.32 18.32 -11.05
C SER A 81 -4.58 19.52 -11.64
N ALA A 82 -5.02 19.99 -12.80
CA ALA A 82 -4.55 21.24 -13.39
C ALA A 82 -5.75 22.01 -13.95
N ALA A 83 -5.58 23.32 -14.10
CA ALA A 83 -6.62 24.18 -14.67
C ALA A 83 -6.84 23.91 -16.17
N ASP A 84 -5.81 23.43 -16.87
CA ASP A 84 -5.82 23.12 -18.30
C ASP A 84 -5.54 21.63 -18.58
N ALA A 85 -6.21 21.09 -19.60
CA ALA A 85 -6.09 19.67 -19.94
C ALA A 85 -4.73 19.31 -20.57
N GLN A 86 -4.11 20.24 -21.29
CA GLN A 86 -2.79 20.05 -21.87
C GLN A 86 -1.71 20.09 -20.79
N GLU A 87 -1.85 20.98 -19.79
CA GLU A 87 -0.99 21.00 -18.60
C GLU A 87 -1.05 19.67 -17.85
N LEU A 88 -2.28 19.18 -17.57
CA LEU A 88 -2.49 17.89 -16.92
C LEU A 88 -1.84 16.76 -17.73
N SER A 89 -2.13 16.66 -19.03
CA SER A 89 -1.57 15.62 -19.89
C SER A 89 -0.04 15.69 -19.95
N GLY A 90 0.53 16.90 -19.95
CA GLY A 90 1.98 17.12 -19.88
C GLY A 90 2.57 16.53 -18.61
N SER A 91 2.01 16.87 -17.45
CA SER A 91 2.48 16.33 -16.15
C SER A 91 2.33 14.82 -16.02
N LEU A 92 1.24 14.25 -16.54
CA LEU A 92 1.04 12.80 -16.54
C LEU A 92 2.07 12.08 -17.42
N SER A 93 2.45 12.68 -18.55
CA SER A 93 3.47 12.12 -19.46
C SER A 93 4.90 12.30 -18.94
N ALA A 94 5.15 13.37 -18.16
CA ALA A 94 6.45 13.67 -17.56
C ALA A 94 6.71 12.90 -16.26
N PHE A 95 5.70 12.21 -15.71
CA PHE A 95 5.82 11.45 -14.48
C PHE A 95 6.86 10.33 -14.61
N GLN A 96 7.76 10.24 -13.62
CA GLN A 96 8.78 9.21 -13.52
C GLN A 96 8.86 8.73 -12.07
N ALA A 97 8.98 7.42 -11.88
CA ALA A 97 9.19 6.80 -10.58
C ALA A 97 10.27 5.73 -10.68
N ALA A 98 11.17 5.69 -9.70
CA ALA A 98 12.25 4.73 -9.64
C ALA A 98 12.49 4.27 -8.21
N ALA A 99 12.91 3.02 -8.07
CA ALA A 99 13.33 2.44 -6.81
C ALA A 99 14.83 2.15 -6.82
N SER A 100 15.47 2.33 -5.67
CA SER A 100 16.89 2.05 -5.47
C SER A 100 17.15 1.60 -4.04
N GLY A 101 18.35 1.09 -3.74
CA GLY A 101 18.76 0.71 -2.40
C GLY A 101 19.03 -0.78 -2.23
N ASP A 102 19.09 -1.22 -0.98
CA ASP A 102 19.48 -2.56 -0.57
C ASP A 102 18.59 -3.06 0.60
N PRO A 103 18.72 -4.33 1.04
CA PRO A 103 17.87 -4.88 2.10
C PRO A 103 17.88 -4.11 3.43
N SER A 104 18.84 -3.21 3.67
CA SER A 104 18.84 -2.33 4.85
C SER A 104 17.89 -1.13 4.70
N ALA A 105 17.70 -0.63 3.48
CA ALA A 105 16.77 0.44 3.14
C ALA A 105 16.61 0.58 1.61
N TYR A 106 15.36 0.69 1.18
CA TYR A 106 15.01 1.09 -0.19
C TYR A 106 14.56 2.55 -0.24
N PHE A 107 14.82 3.21 -1.36
CA PHE A 107 14.43 4.58 -1.62
C PHE A 107 13.62 4.62 -2.92
N ILE A 108 12.44 5.22 -2.86
CA ILE A 108 11.62 5.49 -4.05
C ILE A 108 11.69 6.98 -4.32
N SER A 109 12.02 7.36 -5.55
CA SER A 109 11.89 8.72 -6.05
C SER A 109 10.76 8.79 -7.06
N ALA A 110 9.91 9.81 -6.94
CA ALA A 110 8.88 10.14 -7.91
C ALA A 110 9.06 11.60 -8.34
N SER A 111 9.06 11.88 -9.64
CA SER A 111 9.21 13.23 -10.17
C SER A 111 8.26 13.48 -11.34
N SER A 112 7.92 14.75 -11.54
CA SER A 112 7.16 15.21 -12.69
C SER A 112 7.40 16.72 -12.87
N SER A 113 6.90 17.28 -13.97
CA SER A 113 6.93 18.70 -14.27
C SER A 113 5.57 19.21 -14.76
N ILE A 114 5.32 20.49 -14.54
CA ILE A 114 4.15 21.21 -15.06
C ILE A 114 4.64 22.47 -15.78
N SER A 115 4.00 22.81 -16.90
CA SER A 115 4.38 23.93 -17.75
C SER A 115 3.16 24.78 -18.07
N ARG A 116 3.10 25.96 -17.46
CA ARG A 116 2.01 26.91 -17.62
C ARG A 116 2.32 27.96 -18.69
N PRO A 117 1.45 28.21 -19.66
CA PRO A 117 1.61 29.33 -20.59
C PRO A 117 1.65 30.65 -19.83
N ALA A 118 2.56 31.56 -20.22
CA ALA A 118 2.59 32.90 -19.65
C ALA A 118 1.34 33.70 -20.06
N LEU A 119 0.84 34.56 -19.16
CA LEU A 119 -0.32 35.41 -19.44
C LEU A 119 -0.06 36.37 -20.62
N ILE A 120 1.20 36.76 -20.83
CA ILE A 120 1.61 37.61 -21.95
C ILE A 120 2.10 36.73 -23.10
N SER A 121 1.37 36.77 -24.21
CA SER A 121 1.74 36.06 -25.44
C SER A 121 3.16 36.43 -25.91
N GLY A 122 3.97 35.41 -26.19
CA GLY A 122 5.37 35.57 -26.63
C GLY A 122 6.40 35.53 -25.51
N MET A 123 5.97 35.51 -24.24
CA MET A 123 6.84 35.17 -23.12
C MET A 123 7.01 33.65 -22.98
N PRO A 124 8.15 33.17 -22.45
CA PRO A 124 8.36 31.74 -22.21
C PRO A 124 7.34 31.21 -21.20
N ALA A 125 6.95 29.95 -21.36
CA ALA A 125 6.11 29.25 -20.39
C ALA A 125 6.83 29.13 -19.04
N TRP A 126 6.06 29.20 -17.96
CA TRP A 126 6.53 28.99 -16.61
C TRP A 126 6.54 27.51 -16.29
N GLN A 127 7.70 26.98 -15.92
CA GLN A 127 7.86 25.56 -15.63
C GLN A 127 8.20 25.34 -14.16
N ALA A 128 7.60 24.30 -13.58
CA ALA A 128 7.95 23.80 -12.27
C ALA A 128 8.21 22.29 -12.34
N THR A 129 9.34 21.86 -11.78
CA THR A 129 9.67 20.45 -11.60
C THR A 129 9.71 20.14 -10.12
N ARG A 130 9.17 19.00 -9.72
CA ARG A 130 9.15 18.53 -8.34
C ARG A 130 9.57 17.07 -8.26
N THR A 131 10.11 16.72 -7.09
CA THR A 131 10.55 15.36 -6.77
C THR A 131 10.15 15.05 -5.34
N ALA A 132 9.47 13.93 -5.14
CA ALA A 132 9.21 13.32 -3.85
C ALA A 132 10.15 12.12 -3.67
N SER A 133 10.66 11.93 -2.45
CA SER A 133 11.50 10.79 -2.10
C SER A 133 11.03 10.17 -0.79
N ILE A 134 10.85 8.86 -0.79
CA ILE A 134 10.45 8.10 0.40
C ILE A 134 11.48 7.01 0.71
N LYS A 135 11.60 6.67 1.99
CA LYS A 135 12.44 5.56 2.47
C LYS A 135 11.56 4.42 2.93
N VAL A 136 11.71 3.26 2.29
CA VAL A 136 11.03 2.02 2.65
C VAL A 136 11.99 1.15 3.45
N LYS A 137 11.59 0.76 4.66
CA LYS A 137 12.25 -0.28 5.43
C LYS A 137 11.46 -1.57 5.23
N PRO A 138 12.08 -2.67 4.74
CA PRO A 138 11.41 -3.95 4.63
C PRO A 138 10.82 -4.37 5.98
N GLY A 139 9.56 -4.78 5.97
CA GLY A 139 8.94 -5.40 7.14
C GLY A 139 9.58 -6.75 7.47
N ALA A 140 9.41 -7.22 8.70
CA ALA A 140 9.82 -8.56 9.07
C ALA A 140 8.90 -9.62 8.46
N GLN A 141 9.41 -10.85 8.28
CA GLN A 141 8.65 -11.95 7.70
C GLN A 141 7.46 -12.35 8.59
N ALA A 142 6.26 -12.32 8.02
CA ALA A 142 5.06 -12.82 8.66
C ALA A 142 4.97 -14.35 8.52
N CYS A 143 4.74 -15.06 9.62
CA CYS A 143 4.52 -16.51 9.61
C CYS A 143 3.03 -16.86 9.75
N VAL A 144 2.23 -15.90 10.22
CA VAL A 144 0.78 -15.90 10.11
C VAL A 144 0.38 -14.56 9.52
N LEU A 145 -0.43 -14.59 8.47
CA LEU A 145 -0.97 -13.40 7.84
C LEU A 145 -2.46 -13.59 7.60
N ALA A 146 -3.29 -12.80 8.28
CA ALA A 146 -4.72 -12.72 7.99
C ALA A 146 -4.98 -11.59 6.99
N LEU A 147 -5.57 -11.92 5.85
CA LEU A 147 -5.72 -11.01 4.71
C LEU A 147 -7.04 -10.24 4.68
N ASP A 148 -8.07 -10.73 5.36
CA ASP A 148 -9.39 -10.08 5.41
C ASP A 148 -9.26 -8.68 6.03
N GLN A 149 -9.83 -7.67 5.35
CA GLN A 149 -9.70 -6.26 5.72
C GLN A 149 -10.66 -5.83 6.82
N HIS A 150 -11.72 -6.60 7.11
CA HIS A 150 -12.77 -6.20 8.03
C HIS A 150 -13.20 -7.31 9.00
N ALA A 151 -12.50 -8.45 9.01
CA ALA A 151 -12.83 -9.54 9.91
C ALA A 151 -12.55 -9.19 11.37
N ASP A 152 -13.57 -9.24 12.21
CA ASP A 152 -13.40 -9.30 13.66
C ASP A 152 -12.59 -10.55 14.02
N ASN A 153 -11.65 -10.44 14.97
CA ASN A 153 -10.83 -11.57 15.39
C ASN A 153 -10.11 -12.29 14.23
N ALA A 154 -9.61 -11.55 13.23
CA ALA A 154 -8.95 -12.09 12.04
C ALA A 154 -7.86 -13.13 12.38
N VAL A 155 -7.11 -12.90 13.47
CA VAL A 155 -6.35 -13.94 14.16
C VAL A 155 -6.88 -14.12 15.58
N ASN A 156 -7.47 -15.27 15.83
CA ASN A 156 -8.15 -15.56 17.09
C ASN A 156 -7.42 -16.66 17.89
N LEU A 157 -6.81 -16.28 19.00
CA LEU A 157 -6.10 -17.17 19.91
C LEU A 157 -6.91 -17.31 21.20
N GLN A 158 -7.65 -18.41 21.36
CA GLN A 158 -8.55 -18.60 22.51
C GLN A 158 -8.31 -19.89 23.28
N GLY A 159 -8.80 -19.92 24.52
CA GLY A 159 -8.76 -21.08 25.40
C GLY A 159 -7.52 -21.09 26.28
N SER A 160 -6.81 -22.22 26.31
CA SER A 160 -5.60 -22.43 27.12
C SER A 160 -4.41 -22.88 26.26
N THR A 161 -4.32 -22.36 25.04
CA THR A 161 -3.30 -22.74 24.05
C THR A 161 -1.98 -21.99 24.26
N SER A 162 -0.86 -22.66 24.03
CA SER A 162 0.45 -22.02 23.95
C SER A 162 0.90 -21.96 22.48
N VAL A 163 1.16 -20.76 21.99
CA VAL A 163 1.59 -20.50 20.61
C VAL A 163 2.98 -19.89 20.65
N ALA A 164 3.95 -20.56 20.03
CA ALA A 164 5.34 -20.10 19.98
C ALA A 164 5.82 -20.01 18.53
N MET A 165 6.17 -18.81 18.08
CA MET A 165 6.62 -18.47 16.73
C MET A 165 7.96 -17.74 16.79
N SER A 166 9.05 -18.50 16.92
CA SER A 166 10.39 -17.93 17.07
C SER A 166 10.81 -17.14 15.82
N GLY A 167 11.14 -15.85 16.00
CA GLY A 167 11.66 -15.00 14.93
C GLY A 167 10.63 -14.52 13.89
N CYS A 168 9.34 -14.75 14.14
CA CYS A 168 8.26 -14.53 13.18
C CYS A 168 7.28 -13.43 13.63
N VAL A 169 6.65 -12.75 12.67
CA VAL A 169 5.56 -11.81 12.93
C VAL A 169 4.19 -12.46 12.70
N ILE A 170 3.22 -12.11 13.54
CA ILE A 170 1.79 -12.32 13.28
C ILE A 170 1.25 -11.03 12.67
N ALA A 171 0.74 -11.10 11.44
CA ALA A 171 0.21 -9.95 10.73
C ALA A 171 -1.30 -10.11 10.48
N ALA A 172 -2.06 -9.02 10.58
CA ALA A 172 -3.47 -9.01 10.22
C ALA A 172 -3.86 -7.71 9.50
N ASN A 173 -4.51 -7.84 8.36
CA ASN A 173 -4.97 -6.73 7.53
C ASN A 173 -6.33 -6.16 7.97
N SER A 174 -6.98 -6.79 8.95
CA SER A 174 -8.28 -6.34 9.43
C SER A 174 -8.16 -5.02 10.19
N ASP A 175 -9.05 -4.08 9.88
CA ASP A 175 -9.20 -2.78 10.54
C ASP A 175 -10.04 -2.82 11.83
N ALA A 176 -10.54 -4.00 12.21
CA ALA A 176 -11.29 -4.21 13.44
C ALA A 176 -10.48 -3.89 14.70
N ALA A 177 -11.15 -3.44 15.77
CA ALA A 177 -10.53 -3.15 17.06
C ALA A 177 -9.90 -4.40 17.73
N ASP A 178 -10.29 -5.60 17.31
CA ASP A 178 -9.81 -6.89 17.78
C ASP A 178 -9.21 -7.75 16.66
N SER A 179 -8.60 -7.11 15.65
CA SER A 179 -7.93 -7.74 14.49
C SER A 179 -7.07 -8.94 14.86
N VAL A 180 -6.29 -8.83 15.94
CA VAL A 180 -5.65 -9.97 16.61
C VAL A 180 -6.16 -10.04 18.04
N ASN A 181 -6.87 -11.11 18.37
CA ASN A 181 -7.43 -11.32 19.70
C ASN A 181 -6.75 -12.50 20.39
N ARG A 182 -6.32 -12.28 21.63
CA ARG A 182 -5.92 -13.31 22.58
C ARG A 182 -6.91 -13.34 23.74
N GLY A 183 -7.74 -14.37 23.77
CA GLY A 183 -8.72 -14.63 24.83
C GLY A 183 -8.33 -15.78 25.77
N GLY A 184 -8.90 -15.77 26.97
CA GLY A 184 -8.69 -16.82 27.98
C GLY A 184 -7.27 -16.83 28.56
N SER A 185 -6.76 -18.04 28.82
CA SER A 185 -5.43 -18.30 29.38
C SER A 185 -4.39 -18.66 28.31
N ALA A 186 -4.66 -18.33 27.05
CA ALA A 186 -3.70 -18.55 25.98
C ALA A 186 -2.40 -17.74 26.21
N VAL A 187 -1.27 -18.28 25.78
CA VAL A 187 0.03 -17.60 25.81
C VAL A 187 0.60 -17.56 24.41
N VAL A 188 1.07 -16.39 23.98
CA VAL A 188 1.70 -16.19 22.68
C VAL A 188 3.14 -15.70 22.84
N SER A 189 4.06 -16.29 22.07
CA SER A 189 5.44 -15.85 21.96
C SER A 189 5.78 -15.68 20.48
N ALA A 190 6.16 -14.47 20.07
CA ALA A 190 6.45 -14.13 18.68
C ALA A 190 7.51 -13.01 18.60
N ALA A 191 8.08 -12.75 17.43
CA ALA A 191 8.97 -11.60 17.25
C ALA A 191 8.18 -10.29 17.38
N CYS A 192 7.02 -10.20 16.71
CA CYS A 192 6.11 -9.09 16.86
C CYS A 192 4.69 -9.45 16.38
N VAL A 193 3.75 -8.54 16.64
CA VAL A 193 2.39 -8.56 16.09
C VAL A 193 2.17 -7.23 15.38
N SER A 194 1.72 -7.26 14.12
CA SER A 194 1.50 -6.07 13.29
C SER A 194 0.09 -6.09 12.70
N THR A 195 -0.72 -5.07 12.97
CA THR A 195 -2.12 -5.04 12.56
C THR A 195 -2.51 -3.71 11.95
N VAL A 196 -3.46 -3.74 11.02
CA VAL A 196 -4.13 -2.53 10.52
C VAL A 196 -5.05 -1.95 11.60
N GLY A 197 -5.89 -2.80 12.19
CA GLY A 197 -6.73 -2.46 13.34
C GLY A 197 -6.03 -2.59 14.68
N GLY A 198 -6.82 -2.84 15.72
CA GLY A 198 -6.37 -3.00 17.10
C GLY A 198 -6.05 -4.44 17.48
N THR A 199 -5.45 -4.62 18.66
CA THR A 199 -5.22 -5.93 19.27
C THR A 199 -5.85 -6.03 20.65
N GLN A 200 -6.21 -7.25 21.04
CA GLN A 200 -6.80 -7.53 22.35
C GLN A 200 -6.04 -8.63 23.08
N GLY A 201 -5.76 -8.41 24.37
CA GLY A 201 -5.09 -9.38 25.21
C GLY A 201 -3.60 -9.60 24.89
N LEU A 202 -2.93 -8.75 24.12
CA LEU A 202 -1.51 -8.96 23.79
C LEU A 202 -0.54 -8.25 24.75
N THR A 203 -0.79 -8.41 26.05
CA THR A 203 0.05 -7.84 27.11
C THR A 203 0.79 -8.92 27.90
N PRO A 204 1.99 -8.64 28.44
CA PRO A 204 2.63 -9.53 29.40
C PRO A 204 1.73 -9.81 30.61
N PRO A 205 1.75 -11.03 31.20
CA PRO A 205 2.60 -12.18 30.85
C PRO A 205 2.03 -13.06 29.73
N SER A 206 0.85 -12.75 29.20
CA SER A 206 0.16 -13.59 28.21
C SER A 206 0.71 -13.46 26.79
N ALA A 207 1.44 -12.37 26.50
CA ALA A 207 2.17 -12.19 25.25
C ALA A 207 3.62 -11.82 25.54
N ILE A 208 4.55 -12.54 24.91
CA ILE A 208 6.00 -12.29 24.94
C ILE A 208 6.41 -11.90 23.52
N LEU A 209 6.59 -10.61 23.29
CA LEU A 209 6.95 -10.05 21.99
C LEU A 209 8.35 -9.45 22.05
N SER A 210 9.24 -9.84 21.12
CA SER A 210 10.58 -9.26 21.04
C SER A 210 10.59 -7.77 20.71
N CYS A 211 9.57 -7.27 20.03
CA CYS A 211 9.37 -5.84 19.74
C CYS A 211 8.79 -5.03 20.90
N GLY A 212 8.51 -5.65 22.05
CA GLY A 212 7.94 -5.00 23.24
C GLY A 212 6.41 -4.96 23.22
N THR A 213 5.81 -4.14 22.35
CA THR A 213 4.36 -3.99 22.21
C THR A 213 3.90 -4.31 20.79
N PRO A 214 2.65 -4.78 20.59
CA PRO A 214 2.07 -4.89 19.25
C PRO A 214 2.17 -3.57 18.48
N HIS A 215 2.39 -3.66 17.17
CA HIS A 215 2.33 -2.53 16.25
C HIS A 215 0.94 -2.47 15.63
N GLU A 216 0.06 -1.68 16.21
CA GLU A 216 -1.29 -1.40 15.71
C GLU A 216 -1.28 -0.22 14.73
N ASN A 217 -2.36 -0.05 13.95
CA ASN A 217 -2.51 1.06 12.98
C ASN A 217 -1.39 1.09 11.94
N GLN A 218 -0.92 -0.08 11.52
CA GLN A 218 0.09 -0.23 10.47
C GLN A 218 -0.56 -0.37 9.10
N TYR A 219 0.25 -0.24 8.05
CA TYR A 219 -0.22 -0.53 6.69
C TYR A 219 -0.53 -2.02 6.52
N ALA A 220 -1.53 -2.31 5.68
CA ALA A 220 -1.88 -3.68 5.33
C ALA A 220 -0.68 -4.40 4.71
N SER A 221 -0.40 -5.60 5.24
CA SER A 221 0.59 -6.50 4.69
C SER A 221 0.14 -7.04 3.33
N PHE A 222 1.11 -7.26 2.46
CA PHE A 222 0.89 -7.85 1.15
C PHE A 222 0.45 -9.29 1.26
N ASP A 223 -0.42 -9.71 0.35
CA ASP A 223 -0.65 -11.13 0.12
C ASP A 223 0.49 -11.70 -0.74
N PRO A 224 1.41 -12.52 -0.18
CA PRO A 224 2.47 -13.14 -0.95
C PRO A 224 1.97 -14.20 -1.93
N LEU A 225 0.69 -14.60 -1.83
CA LEU A 225 0.05 -15.63 -2.65
C LEU A 225 -1.00 -15.08 -3.61
N ALA A 226 -1.14 -13.75 -3.75
CA ALA A 226 -2.19 -13.14 -4.59
C ALA A 226 -2.16 -13.63 -6.05
N ASP A 227 -0.96 -13.78 -6.62
CA ASP A 227 -0.75 -14.24 -7.99
C ASP A 227 -0.53 -15.76 -8.09
N VAL A 228 -0.60 -16.48 -6.97
CA VAL A 228 -0.40 -17.93 -6.93
C VAL A 228 -1.72 -18.60 -7.26
N VAL A 229 -1.83 -19.12 -8.49
CA VAL A 229 -2.98 -19.95 -8.88
C VAL A 229 -2.99 -21.23 -8.04
N PRO A 230 -4.08 -21.51 -7.29
CA PRO A 230 -4.19 -22.75 -6.52
C PRO A 230 -4.05 -23.97 -7.43
N PRO A 231 -3.41 -25.06 -6.96
CA PRO A 231 -3.27 -26.27 -7.75
C PRO A 231 -4.64 -26.86 -8.09
N ALA A 232 -4.79 -27.38 -9.31
CA ALA A 232 -6.01 -28.07 -9.72
C ALA A 232 -6.27 -29.28 -8.80
N TYR A 233 -7.52 -29.44 -8.35
CA TYR A 233 -7.91 -30.55 -7.51
C TYR A 233 -8.30 -31.78 -8.32
N THR A 234 -8.10 -32.94 -7.71
CA THR A 234 -8.46 -34.26 -8.24
C THR A 234 -9.67 -34.83 -7.51
N LEU A 235 -10.03 -36.08 -7.80
CA LEU A 235 -11.05 -36.81 -7.05
C LEU A 235 -10.72 -36.84 -5.56
N CYS A 236 -11.73 -36.64 -4.72
CA CYS A 236 -11.59 -36.66 -3.27
C CYS A 236 -11.14 -38.05 -2.80
N LEU A 237 -9.99 -38.11 -2.13
CA LEU A 237 -9.42 -39.32 -1.58
C LEU A 237 -10.15 -39.75 -0.29
N PRO A 238 -10.28 -41.06 -0.05
CA PRO A 238 -10.83 -41.54 1.21
C PRO A 238 -9.87 -41.24 2.36
N VAL A 239 -10.43 -40.79 3.49
CA VAL A 239 -9.69 -40.65 4.76
C VAL A 239 -9.81 -41.99 5.51
N PRO A 240 -8.69 -42.64 5.90
CA PRO A 240 -8.73 -43.86 6.69
C PRO A 240 -9.51 -43.67 7.99
N ASN A 241 -10.35 -44.66 8.34
CA ASN A 241 -11.07 -44.65 9.61
C ASN A 241 -10.11 -44.91 10.76
N GLY A 242 -10.11 -44.05 11.79
CA GLY A 242 -9.32 -44.26 13.00
C GLY A 242 -8.95 -42.97 13.71
N LYS A 243 -8.32 -43.11 14.89
CA LYS A 243 -7.77 -41.99 15.68
C LYS A 243 -6.33 -41.65 15.32
N THR A 244 -5.66 -42.49 14.51
CA THR A 244 -4.31 -42.26 14.00
C THR A 244 -4.34 -42.48 12.50
N VAL A 245 -4.13 -41.42 11.74
CA VAL A 245 -4.28 -41.42 10.28
C VAL A 245 -3.04 -40.84 9.63
N THR A 246 -2.48 -41.54 8.67
CA THR A 246 -1.44 -41.01 7.78
C THR A 246 -2.06 -40.70 6.44
N LEU A 247 -1.96 -39.45 5.99
CA LEU A 247 -2.46 -39.00 4.69
C LEU A 247 -1.29 -38.86 3.71
N SER A 248 -1.57 -39.14 2.44
CA SER A 248 -0.68 -38.88 1.32
C SER A 248 -1.14 -37.62 0.58
N PRO A 249 -0.26 -36.91 -0.13
CA PRO A 249 -0.62 -35.72 -0.89
C PRO A 249 -1.80 -35.98 -1.84
N GLY A 250 -2.75 -35.07 -1.89
CA GLY A 250 -3.96 -35.21 -2.69
C GLY A 250 -5.12 -34.35 -2.21
N THR A 251 -6.29 -34.61 -2.78
CA THR A 251 -7.51 -33.84 -2.51
C THR A 251 -8.36 -34.55 -1.45
N TYR A 252 -8.77 -33.84 -0.40
CA TYR A 252 -9.66 -34.32 0.65
C TYR A 252 -10.86 -33.38 0.77
N CYS A 253 -12.08 -33.92 0.83
CA CYS A 253 -13.30 -33.12 0.74
C CYS A 253 -14.30 -33.50 1.84
N ASP A 254 -15.04 -32.53 2.36
CA ASP A 254 -16.25 -32.71 3.21
C ASP A 254 -16.02 -33.61 4.44
N LYS A 255 -14.91 -33.40 5.15
CA LYS A 255 -14.54 -34.20 6.33
C LYS A 255 -14.04 -33.33 7.48
N THR A 256 -14.22 -33.83 8.70
CA THR A 256 -13.50 -33.33 9.87
C THR A 256 -12.34 -34.26 10.20
N LEU A 257 -11.12 -33.75 10.09
CA LEU A 257 -9.92 -34.49 10.47
C LEU A 257 -9.72 -34.37 11.98
N SER A 258 -9.67 -35.50 12.68
CA SER A 258 -9.51 -35.56 14.14
C SER A 258 -8.52 -36.65 14.57
N GLY A 259 -8.02 -36.56 15.81
CA GLY A 259 -7.01 -37.47 16.35
C GLY A 259 -5.58 -37.09 15.93
N LYS A 260 -4.72 -38.11 15.79
CA LYS A 260 -3.31 -38.00 15.40
C LYS A 260 -3.18 -38.13 13.88
N ILE A 261 -2.99 -37.01 13.21
CA ILE A 261 -2.89 -36.90 11.76
C ILE A 261 -1.42 -36.67 11.38
N THR A 262 -0.86 -37.58 10.59
CA THR A 262 0.48 -37.45 10.00
C THR A 262 0.33 -37.19 8.51
N LEU A 263 0.96 -36.13 8.00
CA LEU A 263 0.97 -35.77 6.59
C LEU A 263 2.34 -36.13 6.00
N ASN A 264 2.34 -36.99 4.98
CA ASN A 264 3.55 -37.23 4.17
C ASN A 264 3.91 -35.94 3.39
N PRO A 265 5.20 -35.72 3.05
CA PRO A 265 5.61 -34.53 2.31
C PRO A 265 4.85 -34.35 0.99
N GLY A 266 4.43 -33.12 0.68
CA GLY A 266 3.72 -32.76 -0.55
C GLY A 266 2.53 -31.81 -0.34
N THR A 267 1.71 -31.67 -1.38
CA THR A 267 0.60 -30.70 -1.43
C THR A 267 -0.74 -31.37 -1.15
N TYR A 268 -1.53 -30.77 -0.25
CA TYR A 268 -2.85 -31.22 0.16
C TYR A 268 -3.88 -30.16 -0.22
N ILE A 269 -4.93 -30.57 -0.93
CA ILE A 269 -6.07 -29.70 -1.24
C ILE A 269 -7.24 -30.14 -0.36
N MET A 270 -7.66 -29.29 0.55
CA MET A 270 -8.65 -29.57 1.58
C MET A 270 -9.88 -28.71 1.32
N ARG A 271 -10.95 -29.32 0.80
CA ARG A 271 -12.17 -28.63 0.38
C ARG A 271 -13.29 -28.86 1.37
N ASN A 272 -13.81 -27.81 2.00
CA ASN A 272 -14.81 -27.94 3.07
C ASN A 272 -14.36 -28.96 4.14
N VAL A 273 -13.07 -28.90 4.51
CA VAL A 273 -12.45 -29.81 5.48
C VAL A 273 -12.11 -29.03 6.74
N VAL A 274 -12.60 -29.53 7.87
CA VAL A 274 -12.33 -28.95 9.19
C VAL A 274 -11.20 -29.73 9.86
N ILE A 275 -10.08 -29.07 10.15
CA ILE A 275 -8.98 -29.66 10.91
C ILE A 275 -9.22 -29.43 12.41
N LYS A 276 -9.60 -30.48 13.14
CA LYS A 276 -9.87 -30.42 14.58
C LYS A 276 -9.31 -31.67 15.28
N PRO A 277 -7.99 -31.69 15.58
CA PRO A 277 -7.34 -32.85 16.20
C PRO A 277 -7.98 -33.26 17.54
N GLY A 278 -8.50 -32.30 18.31
CA GLY A 278 -9.17 -32.55 19.59
C GLY A 278 -8.19 -32.82 20.74
N GLY A 279 -8.71 -33.23 21.89
CA GLY A 279 -7.88 -33.58 23.06
C GLY A 279 -6.98 -34.78 22.77
N ASN A 280 -5.66 -34.64 22.96
CA ASN A 280 -4.61 -35.60 22.60
C ASN A 280 -4.45 -35.86 21.09
N GLY A 281 -5.08 -35.07 20.22
CA GLY A 281 -4.82 -35.09 18.78
C GLY A 281 -3.58 -34.28 18.43
N SER A 282 -2.98 -34.57 17.28
CA SER A 282 -1.84 -33.82 16.75
C SER A 282 -1.89 -33.80 15.23
N LEU A 283 -1.51 -32.69 14.61
CA LEU A 283 -1.24 -32.62 13.17
C LEU A 283 0.26 -32.43 12.97
N SER A 284 0.92 -33.34 12.25
CA SER A 284 2.37 -33.26 12.01
C SER A 284 2.73 -33.65 10.58
N GLY A 285 3.66 -32.92 9.97
CA GLY A 285 4.20 -33.23 8.65
C GLY A 285 5.40 -32.35 8.36
N GLN A 286 6.29 -32.78 7.47
CA GLN A 286 7.45 -32.01 7.01
C GLN A 286 7.37 -31.83 5.50
N GLY A 287 7.69 -30.63 4.99
CA GLY A 287 7.57 -30.33 3.56
C GLY A 287 6.13 -30.42 3.06
N VAL A 288 5.17 -29.96 3.87
CA VAL A 288 3.74 -30.05 3.59
C VAL A 288 3.19 -28.67 3.25
N THR A 289 2.40 -28.59 2.18
CA THR A 289 1.60 -27.40 1.84
C THR A 289 0.13 -27.78 1.90
N ILE A 290 -0.68 -27.01 2.63
CA ILE A 290 -2.12 -27.23 2.74
C ILE A 290 -2.86 -26.06 2.09
N PHE A 291 -3.64 -26.34 1.06
CA PHE A 291 -4.61 -25.41 0.48
C PHE A 291 -5.97 -25.69 1.09
N LEU A 292 -6.47 -24.74 1.89
CA LEU A 292 -7.84 -24.77 2.40
C LEU A 292 -8.74 -24.03 1.43
N MET A 293 -9.79 -24.69 0.97
CA MET A 293 -10.75 -24.16 0.01
C MET A 293 -12.17 -24.37 0.53
N GLU A 294 -13.08 -23.45 0.21
CA GLU A 294 -14.53 -23.62 0.46
C GLU A 294 -14.85 -23.92 1.94
N ASN A 295 -14.36 -23.07 2.86
CA ASN A 295 -14.62 -23.17 4.30
C ASN A 295 -15.71 -22.19 4.77
#